data_AF-A0A8J8IRF2-F1
#
_entry.id   AF-A0A8J8IRF2-F1
#
_cell.length_a   1.000
_cell.length_b   1.000
_cell.length_c   1.000
_cell.angle_alpha   90.00
_cell.angle_beta   90.00
_cell.angle_gamma   90.00
#
_symmetry.space_group_name_H-M   'P 1'
#
loop_
_entity.id
_entity.type
_entity.pdbx_description
1 polymer ?
#
loop_
_entity_poly.entity_id
_entity_poly.type
_entity_poly.pdbx_seq_one_letter_code
_entity_poly.pdbx_strand_id
1 'polypeptide(L)'
;MDPMEKMLDEAAKNPKMRKKLKVKALLSLVLFFVFLLALFTAIGMLWATKNGAFLGMTKAQIFALRTKVALVMNILIIAHLIVNRKVFIKELKILFG
;
A
#
# COMPACT_ATOMS: atom_id res chain seq x y z
N MET A 1 -14.63 -22.72 7.05
CA MET A 1 -14.50 -21.26 7.20
C MET A 1 -13.34 -20.99 8.12
N ASP A 2 -12.39 -20.18 7.67
CA ASP A 2 -11.16 -19.92 8.41
C ASP A 2 -11.48 -19.19 9.74
N PRO A 3 -10.83 -19.53 10.87
CA PRO A 3 -11.07 -18.86 12.16
C PRO A 3 -10.92 -17.34 12.11
N MET A 4 -10.01 -16.80 11.28
CA MET A 4 -9.83 -15.36 11.11
C MET A 4 -10.95 -14.72 10.30
N GLU A 5 -11.48 -15.40 9.28
CA GLU A 5 -12.65 -14.93 8.53
C GLU A 5 -13.87 -14.77 9.44
N LYS A 6 -14.14 -15.79 10.28
CA LYS A 6 -15.25 -15.72 11.24
C LYS A 6 -15.09 -14.55 12.22
N MET A 7 -13.88 -14.32 12.74
CA MET A 7 -13.60 -13.19 13.63
C MET A 7 -13.79 -11.83 12.95
N LEU A 8 -13.46 -11.72 11.65
CA LEU A 8 -13.68 -10.51 10.87
C LEU A 8 -15.17 -10.24 10.66
N ASP A 9 -15.95 -11.27 10.33
CA ASP A 9 -17.40 -11.15 10.14
C ASP A 9 -18.13 -10.74 11.43
N GLU A 10 -17.73 -11.30 12.57
CA GLU A 10 -18.26 -10.90 13.87
C GLU A 10 -17.85 -9.47 14.25
N ALA A 11 -16.60 -9.08 14.00
CA ALA A 11 -16.13 -7.72 14.22
C ALA A 11 -16.84 -6.70 13.29
N ALA A 12 -17.24 -7.10 12.09
CA ALA A 12 -17.97 -6.27 11.14
C ALA A 12 -19.42 -5.99 11.56
N LYS A 13 -20.04 -6.87 12.37
CA LYS A 13 -21.39 -6.67 12.94
C LYS A 13 -21.41 -5.57 14.00
N ASN A 14 -20.29 -5.28 14.65
CA ASN A 14 -20.18 -4.18 15.62
C ASN A 14 -19.96 -2.83 14.91
N PRO A 15 -20.85 -1.82 15.07
CA PRO A 15 -20.78 -0.56 14.32
C PRO A 15 -19.53 0.28 14.59
N LYS A 16 -18.95 0.22 15.81
CA LYS A 16 -17.69 0.93 16.13
C LYS A 16 -16.49 0.27 15.47
N MET A 17 -16.47 -1.06 15.43
CA MET A 17 -15.39 -1.83 14.82
C MET A 17 -15.47 -1.79 13.29
N ARG A 18 -16.68 -1.84 12.72
CA ARG A 18 -16.92 -1.70 11.28
C ARG A 18 -16.34 -0.41 10.70
N LYS A 19 -16.48 0.73 11.39
CA LYS A 19 -15.86 2.00 10.95
C LYS A 19 -14.34 1.91 10.89
N LYS A 20 -13.71 1.34 11.92
CA LYS A 20 -12.24 1.16 11.95
C LYS A 20 -11.75 0.18 10.88
N LEU A 21 -12.47 -0.92 10.67
CA LEU A 21 -12.16 -1.91 9.63
C LEU A 21 -12.28 -1.29 8.23
N LYS A 22 -13.31 -0.46 7.97
CA LYS A 22 -13.45 0.28 6.72
C LYS A 22 -12.27 1.23 6.46
N VAL A 23 -11.84 2.00 7.47
CA VAL A 23 -10.68 2.91 7.31
C VAL A 23 -9.41 2.13 6.99
N LYS A 24 -9.18 1.01 7.68
CA LYS A 24 -8.03 0.13 7.41
C LYS A 24 -8.08 -0.44 6.00
N ALA A 25 -9.22 -1.00 5.61
CA ALA A 25 -9.41 -1.58 4.29
C ALA A 25 -9.25 -0.54 3.17
N LEU A 26 -9.80 0.66 3.35
CA LEU A 26 -9.65 1.76 2.39
C LEU A 26 -8.18 2.17 2.25
N LEU A 27 -7.47 2.32 3.37
CA LEU A 27 -6.04 2.67 3.35
C LEU A 27 -5.21 1.59 2.65
N SER A 28 -5.48 0.31 2.91
CA SER A 28 -4.84 -0.81 2.20
C SER A 28 -5.15 -0.79 0.70
N LEU A 29 -6.40 -0.51 0.32
CA LEU A 29 -6.81 -0.44 -1.08
C LEU A 29 -6.10 0.70 -1.82
N VAL A 30 -6.04 1.90 -1.22
CA VAL A 30 -5.30 3.03 -1.78
C VAL A 30 -3.82 2.70 -1.91
N LEU A 31 -3.22 2.09 -0.88
CA LEU A 31 -1.83 1.65 -0.92
C LEU A 31 -1.56 0.67 -2.06
N PHE A 32 -2.49 -0.26 -2.31
CA PHE A 32 -2.41 -1.23 -3.40
C PHE A 32 -2.37 -0.55 -4.79
N PHE A 33 -3.27 0.40 -5.06
CA PHE A 33 -3.26 1.13 -6.33
C PHE A 33 -1.99 1.97 -6.52
N VAL A 34 -1.53 2.64 -5.46
CA VAL A 34 -0.29 3.42 -5.51
C VAL A 34 0.92 2.51 -5.73
N PHE A 35 0.92 1.31 -5.16
CA PHE A 35 1.94 0.31 -5.41
C PHE A 35 1.95 -0.15 -6.88
N LEU A 36 0.79 -0.41 -7.49
CA LEU A 36 0.71 -0.74 -8.92
C LEU A 36 1.27 0.39 -9.80
N LEU A 37 0.97 1.65 -9.46
CA LEU A 37 1.53 2.81 -10.15
C LEU A 37 3.06 2.89 -9.96
N ALA A 38 3.56 2.59 -8.75
CA ALA A 38 4.99 2.57 -8.47
C ALA A 38 5.72 1.48 -9.27
N LEU A 39 5.11 0.30 -9.44
CA LEU A 39 5.61 -0.76 -10.32
C LEU A 39 5.61 -0.33 -11.78
N PHE A 40 4.50 0.24 -12.25
CA PHE A 40 4.38 0.73 -13.61
C PHE A 40 5.46 1.76 -13.96
N THR A 41 5.70 2.73 -13.07
CA THR A 41 6.80 3.71 -13.26
C THR A 41 8.19 3.07 -13.14
N ALA A 42 8.36 1.99 -12.38
CA ALA A 42 9.62 1.23 -12.33
C ALA A 42 9.93 0.60 -13.68
N ILE A 43 8.95 -0.13 -14.22
CA ILE A 43 9.04 -0.80 -15.51
C ILE A 43 9.25 0.25 -16.62
N GLY A 44 8.49 1.33 -16.59
CA GLY A 44 8.63 2.43 -17.55
C GLY A 44 10.01 3.08 -17.51
N MET A 45 10.62 3.22 -16.34
CA MET A 45 11.98 3.76 -16.20
C MET A 45 13.04 2.82 -16.77
N LEU A 46 12.92 1.52 -16.48
CA LEU A 46 13.81 0.50 -17.04
C LEU A 46 13.70 0.45 -18.57
N TRP A 47 12.47 0.56 -19.09
CA TRP A 47 12.22 0.60 -20.53
C TRP A 47 12.80 1.86 -21.16
N ALA A 48 12.49 3.05 -20.63
CA ALA A 48 12.98 4.32 -21.16
C ALA A 48 14.50 4.45 -21.08
N THR A 49 15.15 3.77 -20.13
CA THR A 49 16.62 3.72 -20.06
C THR A 49 17.22 2.96 -21.23
N LYS A 50 16.53 1.95 -21.78
CA LYS A 50 16.99 1.15 -22.92
C LYS A 50 16.52 1.70 -24.27
N ASN A 51 15.27 2.19 -24.33
CA ASN A 51 14.58 2.56 -25.57
C ASN A 51 14.38 4.08 -25.75
N GLY A 52 14.93 4.88 -24.83
CA GLY A 52 14.86 6.36 -24.87
C GLY A 52 13.56 6.96 -24.28
N ALA A 53 12.42 6.31 -24.52
CA ALA A 53 11.12 6.75 -24.02
C ALA A 53 10.21 5.58 -23.62
N PHE A 54 9.20 5.85 -22.80
CA PHE A 54 8.12 4.90 -22.49
C PHE A 54 6.79 5.65 -22.45
N LEU A 55 5.83 5.19 -23.25
CA LEU A 55 4.53 5.85 -23.46
C LEU A 55 4.65 7.34 -23.83
N GLY A 56 5.62 7.66 -24.69
CA GLY A 56 5.89 9.04 -25.12
C GLY A 56 6.59 9.90 -24.07
N MET A 57 6.85 9.40 -22.86
CA MET A 57 7.61 10.12 -21.83
C MET A 57 9.09 9.79 -21.93
N THR A 58 9.93 10.82 -21.84
CA THR A 58 11.38 10.69 -21.71
C THR A 58 11.77 10.09 -20.37
N LYS A 59 13.00 9.57 -20.27
CA LYS A 59 13.59 9.07 -19.01
C LYS A 59 13.45 10.07 -17.85
N ALA A 60 13.71 11.36 -18.10
CA ALA A 60 13.63 12.40 -17.08
C ALA A 60 12.19 12.60 -16.56
N GLN A 61 11.20 12.59 -17.46
CA GLN A 61 9.79 12.73 -17.09
C GLN A 61 9.29 11.53 -16.27
N ILE A 62 9.66 10.32 -16.65
CA ILE A 62 9.30 9.11 -15.90
C ILE A 62 9.99 9.08 -14.55
N PHE A 63 11.25 9.50 -14.48
CA PHE A 63 11.95 9.62 -13.21
C PHE A 63 11.26 10.61 -12.26
N ALA A 64 10.88 11.79 -12.77
CA ALA A 64 10.14 12.77 -11.97
C ALA A 64 8.78 12.23 -11.49
N LEU A 65 8.04 11.52 -12.36
CA LEU A 65 6.77 10.88 -11.99
C LEU A 65 7.00 9.80 -10.92
N ARG A 66 7.98 8.92 -11.13
CA ARG A 66 8.36 7.85 -10.20
C ARG A 66 8.69 8.40 -8.82
N THR A 67 9.49 9.47 -8.74
CA THR A 67 9.85 10.08 -7.46
C THR A 67 8.65 10.65 -6.72
N LYS A 68 7.70 11.28 -7.43
CA LYS A 68 6.43 11.76 -6.84
C LYS A 68 5.59 10.60 -6.32
N VAL A 69 5.45 9.53 -7.11
CA VAL A 69 4.70 8.33 -6.70
C VAL A 69 5.35 7.66 -5.49
N ALA A 70 6.67 7.55 -5.46
CA ALA A 70 7.41 6.99 -4.32
C ALA A 70 7.20 7.81 -3.04
N LEU A 71 7.19 9.14 -3.13
CA LEU A 71 6.88 10.01 -1.99
C LEU A 71 5.48 9.76 -1.44
N VAL A 72 4.47 9.72 -2.31
CA VAL A 72 3.08 9.42 -1.92
C VAL A 72 2.98 8.04 -1.29
N MET A 73 3.65 7.05 -1.86
CA MET A 73 3.68 5.69 -1.33
C MET A 73 4.27 5.65 0.08
N ASN A 74 5.39 6.33 0.33
CA ASN A 74 6.02 6.39 1.65
C ASN A 74 5.10 7.01 2.71
N ILE A 75 4.42 8.10 2.38
CA ILE A 75 3.45 8.75 3.30
C ILE A 75 2.32 7.77 3.64
N LEU A 76 1.78 7.06 2.65
CA LEU A 76 0.71 6.10 2.87
C LEU A 76 1.17 4.87 3.66
N ILE A 77 2.41 4.39 3.46
CA ILE A 77 3.00 3.31 4.26
C ILE A 77 3.08 3.75 5.73
N ILE A 78 3.58 4.95 6.01
CA ILE A 78 3.65 5.49 7.38
C ILE A 78 2.25 5.57 8.00
N ALA A 79 1.28 6.11 7.28
CA ALA A 79 -0.11 6.16 7.74
C ALA A 79 -0.66 4.75 8.03
N HIS A 80 -0.37 3.78 7.16
CA HIS A 80 -0.79 2.39 7.31
C HIS A 80 -0.19 1.76 8.56
N LEU A 81 1.10 1.96 8.81
CA LEU A 81 1.77 1.48 10.02
C LEU A 81 1.19 2.10 11.28
N ILE A 82 0.90 3.41 11.30
CA ILE A 82 0.31 4.08 12.47
C ILE A 82 -1.07 3.52 12.82
N VAL A 83 -1.92 3.29 11.80
CA VAL A 83 -3.27 2.75 11.97
C VAL A 83 -3.23 1.27 12.40
N ASN A 84 -2.22 0.53 11.95
CA ASN A 84 -2.05 -0.90 12.25
C ASN A 84 -1.07 -1.23 13.39
N ARG A 85 -0.47 -0.21 14.03
CA ARG A 85 0.60 -0.39 15.04
C ARG A 85 0.30 -1.42 16.12
N LYS A 86 -0.95 -1.50 16.59
CA LYS A 86 -1.35 -2.44 17.65
C LYS A 86 -1.31 -3.89 17.19
N VAL A 87 -1.64 -4.14 15.93
CA VAL A 87 -1.57 -5.47 15.31
C VAL A 87 -0.11 -5.80 15.05
N PHE A 88 0.62 -4.86 14.45
CA PHE A 88 2.04 -5.01 14.18
C PHE A 88 2.88 -5.33 15.43
N ILE A 89 2.64 -4.67 16.56
CA ILE A 89 3.31 -5.00 17.84
C ILE A 89 2.97 -6.42 18.30
N LYS A 90 1.74 -6.89 18.09
CA LYS A 90 1.36 -8.27 18.43
C LYS A 90 2.05 -9.27 17.52
N GLU A 91 2.12 -8.99 16.22
CA GLU A 91 2.85 -9.82 15.25
C GLU A 91 4.35 -9.88 15.57
N LEU A 92 4.97 -8.74 15.93
CA LEU A 92 6.37 -8.69 16.36
C LEU A 92 6.62 -9.54 17.62
N LYS A 93 5.68 -9.54 18.58
CA LYS A 93 5.79 -10.41 19.75
C LYS A 93 5.74 -11.90 19.41
N ILE A 94 5.03 -12.28 18.34
CA ILE A 94 5.01 -13.67 17.86
C ILE A 94 6.32 -14.02 17.14
N LEU A 95 6.89 -13.06 16.40
CA LEU A 95 8.14 -13.28 15.65
C LEU A 95 9.38 -13.35 16.56
N PHE A 96 9.39 -12.61 17.66
CA PHE A 96 10.56 -12.45 18.54
C PHE A 96 10.33 -12.90 19.99
N GLY A 97 9.22 -13.60 20.26
CA GLY A 97 8.81 -14.03 21.59
C GLY A 97 8.35 -15.47 21.63
#